data_AF-A0A554IAZ0-F1
#
_entry.id   AF-A0A554IAZ0-F1
#
_cell.length_a   1.000
_cell.length_b   1.000
_cell.length_c   1.000
_cell.angle_alpha   90.00
_cell.angle_beta   90.00
_cell.angle_gamma   90.00
#
_symmetry.space_group_name_H-M   'P 1'
#
loop_
_entity.id
_entity.type
_entity.pdbx_description
1 polymer ?
#
loop_
_entity_poly.entity_id
_entity_poly.type
_entity_poly.pdbx_seq_one_letter_code
_entity_poly.pdbx_strand_id
1 'polypeptide(L)'
;GLQPNFRLVVKIMETLKKNWIIILIILATFLLAILAILTGIKLRQLKPVAPTVPQATPRAEVEPTPNPACTLAFNIQPTPTPTPTPTPTPVPKCWNTCQTAADCPASLSCQTVSDIMRCINSECPTEEDCLCPTPTPTPTPTPTPTPTPTPTPTPGVTPSPTPQVEVPVTPQAATIWPTILIIFGGILLLGLGFVL
;
A
#
# COMPACT_ATOMS: atom_id res chain seq x y z
N GLY A 1 33.52 -76.24 -22.63
CA GLY A 1 32.15 -75.93 -22.20
C GLY A 1 32.14 -74.54 -21.58
N LEU A 2 31.35 -73.61 -22.12
CA LEU A 2 31.22 -72.26 -21.57
C LEU A 2 30.03 -72.25 -20.57
N GLN A 3 30.27 -71.75 -19.36
CA GLN A 3 29.35 -71.72 -18.21
C GLN A 3 27.93 -71.22 -18.56
N PRO A 4 26.85 -71.80 -17.97
CA PRO A 4 25.46 -71.44 -18.29
C PRO A 4 25.14 -69.97 -18.05
N ASN A 5 25.81 -69.32 -17.09
CA ASN A 5 25.68 -67.89 -16.81
C ASN A 5 26.14 -67.00 -17.98
N PHE A 6 27.16 -67.42 -18.74
CA PHE A 6 27.68 -66.62 -19.85
C PHE A 6 26.71 -66.57 -21.03
N ARG A 7 26.03 -67.69 -21.34
CA ARG A 7 24.98 -67.71 -22.38
C ARG A 7 23.79 -66.84 -22.01
N LEU A 8 23.45 -66.74 -20.72
CA LEU A 8 22.38 -65.87 -20.24
C LEU A 8 22.76 -64.39 -20.42
N VAL A 9 23.97 -63.99 -20.02
CA VAL A 9 24.45 -62.60 -20.18
C VAL A 9 24.53 -62.21 -21.66
N VAL A 10 24.96 -63.11 -22.55
CA VAL A 10 25.01 -62.83 -23.99
C VAL A 10 23.60 -62.65 -24.57
N LYS A 11 22.64 -63.50 -24.22
CA LYS A 11 21.23 -63.34 -24.63
C LYS A 11 20.60 -62.06 -24.07
N ILE A 12 20.92 -61.70 -22.82
CA ILE A 12 20.48 -60.44 -22.22
C ILE A 12 21.08 -59.27 -23.00
N MET A 13 22.38 -59.28 -23.31
CA MET A 13 23.04 -58.21 -24.05
C MET A 13 22.54 -58.08 -25.49
N GLU A 14 22.22 -59.21 -26.14
CA GLU A 14 21.63 -59.22 -27.49
C GLU A 14 20.19 -58.70 -27.48
N THR A 15 19.41 -59.04 -26.44
CA THR A 15 18.05 -58.51 -26.21
C THR A 15 18.09 -57.02 -25.85
N LEU A 16 19.04 -56.59 -25.01
CA LEU A 16 19.28 -55.19 -24.67
C LEU A 16 19.64 -54.38 -25.92
N LYS A 17 20.45 -54.95 -26.82
CA LYS A 17 20.88 -54.28 -28.06
C LYS A 17 19.76 -54.21 -29.10
N LYS A 18 19.00 -55.30 -29.27
CA LYS A 18 17.89 -55.37 -30.24
C LYS A 18 16.69 -54.50 -29.83
N ASN A 19 16.48 -54.35 -28.53
CA ASN A 19 15.36 -53.59 -27.98
C ASN A 19 15.82 -52.30 -27.28
N TRP A 20 17.04 -51.82 -27.57
CA TRP A 20 17.63 -50.66 -26.88
C TRP A 20 16.77 -49.40 -27.01
N ILE A 21 16.17 -49.19 -28.19
CA ILE A 21 15.24 -48.08 -28.44
C ILE A 21 14.01 -48.18 -27.53
N ILE A 22 13.46 -49.38 -27.34
CA ILE A 22 12.31 -49.61 -26.45
C ILE A 22 12.70 -49.33 -24.99
N ILE A 23 13.90 -49.75 -24.58
CA ILE A 23 14.43 -49.47 -23.24
C ILE A 23 14.61 -47.97 -23.03
N LEU A 24 15.10 -47.24 -24.03
CA LEU A 24 15.21 -45.78 -23.97
C LEU A 24 13.85 -45.09 -23.88
N ILE A 25 12.84 -45.58 -24.60
CA ILE A 25 11.46 -45.08 -24.51
C ILE A 25 10.89 -45.32 -23.09
N ILE A 26 11.10 -46.51 -22.52
CA ILE A 26 10.67 -46.84 -21.16
C ILE A 26 11.39 -45.96 -20.12
N LEU A 27 12.70 -45.74 -20.27
CA LEU A 27 13.45 -44.89 -19.35
C LEU A 27 13.03 -43.42 -19.45
N ALA A 28 12.82 -42.91 -20.67
CA ALA A 28 12.34 -41.54 -20.90
C ALA A 28 10.93 -41.32 -20.33
N THR A 29 10.01 -42.26 -20.53
CA THR A 29 8.67 -42.19 -19.94
C THR A 29 8.69 -42.24 -18.41
N PHE A 30 9.56 -43.07 -17.81
CA PHE A 30 9.72 -43.11 -16.36
C PHE A 30 10.29 -41.79 -15.81
N LEU A 31 11.28 -41.21 -16.50
CA LEU A 31 11.86 -39.92 -16.13
C LEU A 31 10.82 -38.79 -16.17
N LEU A 32 10.00 -38.73 -17.23
CA LEU A 32 8.94 -37.73 -17.37
C LEU A 32 7.87 -37.86 -16.27
N ALA A 33 7.50 -39.10 -15.92
CA ALA A 33 6.56 -39.36 -14.82
C ALA A 33 7.10 -38.84 -13.47
N ILE A 34 8.38 -39.07 -13.18
CA ILE A 34 9.03 -38.57 -11.95
C ILE A 34 9.02 -37.04 -11.91
N LEU A 35 9.39 -36.38 -13.02
CA LEU A 35 9.37 -34.90 -13.12
C LEU A 35 7.97 -34.31 -12.88
N ALA A 36 6.94 -34.92 -13.44
CA ALA A 36 5.55 -34.49 -13.24
C ALA A 36 5.13 -34.62 -11.77
N ILE A 37 5.48 -35.72 -11.11
CA ILE A 37 5.19 -35.95 -9.68
C ILE A 37 5.91 -34.91 -8.81
N LEU A 38 7.20 -34.69 -9.03
CA LEU A 38 7.98 -33.70 -8.26
C LEU A 38 7.44 -32.28 -8.44
N THR A 39 7.05 -31.92 -9.65
CA THR A 39 6.42 -30.61 -9.94
C THR A 39 5.07 -30.47 -9.23
N GLY A 40 4.23 -31.51 -9.27
CA GLY A 40 2.97 -31.54 -8.55
C GLY A 40 3.14 -31.41 -7.03
N ILE A 41 4.15 -32.07 -6.46
CA ILE A 41 4.48 -31.92 -5.03
C ILE A 41 4.91 -30.48 -4.75
N LYS A 42 5.82 -29.90 -5.54
CA LYS A 42 6.28 -28.52 -5.36
C LYS A 42 5.13 -27.50 -5.43
N LEU A 43 4.18 -27.68 -6.34
CA LEU A 43 2.98 -26.83 -6.44
C LEU A 43 2.05 -26.97 -5.23
N ARG A 44 1.91 -28.18 -4.67
CA ARG A 44 1.13 -28.39 -3.44
C ARG A 44 1.79 -27.79 -2.19
N GLN A 45 3.13 -27.69 -2.19
CA GLN A 45 3.90 -27.07 -1.11
C GLN A 45 3.88 -25.53 -1.17
N LEU A 46 3.58 -24.96 -2.34
CA LEU A 46 3.23 -23.55 -2.46
C LEU A 46 1.83 -23.39 -1.88
N LYS A 47 1.75 -23.08 -0.58
CA LYS A 47 0.50 -22.66 0.06
C LYS A 47 -0.17 -21.63 -0.84
N PRO A 48 -1.48 -21.75 -1.13
CA PRO A 48 -2.21 -20.68 -1.81
C PRO A 48 -2.01 -19.42 -0.97
N VAL A 49 -1.27 -18.45 -1.49
CA VAL A 49 -1.25 -17.11 -0.93
C VAL A 49 -2.67 -16.61 -1.15
N ALA A 50 -3.46 -16.56 -0.07
CA ALA A 50 -4.80 -16.04 -0.13
C ALA A 50 -4.73 -14.63 -0.78
N PRO A 51 -5.59 -14.33 -1.77
CA PRO A 51 -5.65 -12.98 -2.30
C PRO A 51 -5.98 -12.06 -1.13
N THR A 52 -5.03 -11.20 -0.77
CA THR A 52 -5.20 -10.19 0.28
C THR A 52 -6.04 -9.06 -0.29
N VAL A 53 -7.25 -9.38 -0.74
CA VAL A 53 -8.29 -8.40 -1.01
C VAL A 53 -9.19 -8.44 0.22
N PRO A 54 -9.27 -7.34 1.00
CA PRO A 54 -10.24 -7.23 2.07
C PRO A 54 -11.63 -7.45 1.47
N GLN A 55 -12.20 -8.62 1.73
CA GLN A 55 -13.60 -8.86 1.43
C GLN A 55 -14.38 -7.98 2.39
N ALA A 56 -14.92 -6.87 1.89
CA ALA A 56 -15.84 -6.02 2.62
C ALA A 56 -17.10 -6.84 2.89
N THR A 57 -17.14 -7.52 4.02
CA THR A 57 -18.34 -8.16 4.52
C THR A 57 -19.30 -7.03 4.94
N PRO A 58 -20.46 -6.83 4.29
CA PRO A 58 -21.46 -5.92 4.81
C PRO A 58 -22.03 -6.55 6.07
N ARG A 59 -21.54 -6.08 7.22
CA ARG A 59 -22.10 -6.40 8.52
C ARG A 59 -23.43 -5.67 8.63
N ALA A 60 -24.53 -6.41 8.54
CA ALA A 60 -25.82 -5.95 9.01
C ALA A 60 -25.71 -5.82 10.53
N GLU A 61 -25.39 -4.61 10.99
CA GLU A 61 -25.46 -4.24 12.40
C GLU A 61 -26.93 -4.15 12.79
N VAL A 62 -27.31 -4.93 13.79
CA VAL A 62 -28.58 -4.84 14.48
C VAL A 62 -28.67 -3.44 15.10
N GLU A 63 -29.67 -2.70 14.68
CA GLU A 63 -30.07 -1.39 15.19
C GLU A 63 -30.26 -1.43 16.72
N PRO A 64 -29.70 -0.44 17.45
CA PRO A 64 -30.50 0.17 18.48
C PRO A 64 -30.53 1.69 18.33
N THR A 65 -31.75 2.21 18.47
CA THR A 65 -32.14 3.60 18.73
C THR A 65 -31.90 4.64 17.62
N PRO A 66 -32.97 5.28 17.12
CA PRO A 66 -32.86 6.42 16.21
C PRO A 66 -32.48 7.65 17.02
N ASN A 67 -31.20 8.02 17.03
CA ASN A 67 -30.83 9.38 17.37
C ASN A 67 -31.05 10.26 16.14
N PRO A 68 -32.05 11.16 16.12
CA PRO A 68 -32.21 12.06 15.00
C PRO A 68 -31.11 13.12 15.06
N ALA A 69 -30.57 13.43 13.88
CA ALA A 69 -29.69 14.58 13.61
C ALA A 69 -28.23 14.45 14.09
N CYS A 70 -27.42 13.71 13.32
CA CYS A 70 -26.05 14.16 13.07
C CYS A 70 -26.13 15.41 12.18
N THR A 71 -26.37 16.58 12.79
CA THR A 71 -26.32 17.86 12.09
C THR A 71 -24.85 18.21 11.87
N LEU A 72 -24.40 18.17 10.61
CA LEU A 72 -23.10 18.72 10.22
C LEU A 72 -23.16 20.25 10.39
N ALA A 73 -22.64 20.74 11.51
CA ALA A 73 -22.49 22.17 11.77
C ALA A 73 -21.21 22.66 11.09
N PHE A 74 -21.34 23.38 9.98
CA PHE A 74 -20.24 24.08 9.34
C PHE A 74 -20.15 25.49 9.93
N ASN A 75 -19.17 25.70 10.81
CA ASN A 75 -18.82 27.04 11.28
C ASN A 75 -18.05 27.76 10.17
N ILE A 76 -18.75 28.56 9.38
CA ILE A 76 -18.14 29.52 8.46
C ILE A 76 -17.61 30.67 9.34
N GLN A 77 -16.34 30.60 9.74
CA GLN A 77 -15.66 31.75 10.32
C GLN A 77 -15.66 32.84 9.24
N PRO A 78 -16.33 33.99 9.45
CA PRO A 78 -16.27 35.07 8.47
C PRO A 78 -14.82 35.50 8.34
N THR A 79 -14.24 35.28 7.16
CA THR A 79 -12.97 35.89 6.78
C THR A 79 -13.10 37.40 7.00
N PRO A 80 -12.16 38.04 7.71
CA PRO A 80 -12.22 39.48 7.89
C PRO A 80 -12.22 40.13 6.50
N THR A 81 -13.36 40.69 6.10
CA THR A 81 -13.46 41.52 4.91
C THR A 81 -12.41 42.62 5.04
N PRO A 82 -11.51 42.81 4.04
CA PRO A 82 -10.57 43.91 4.10
C PRO A 82 -11.35 45.21 4.26
N THR A 83 -11.21 45.84 5.42
CA THR A 83 -11.79 47.15 5.67
C THR A 83 -11.16 48.11 4.68
N PRO A 84 -11.94 48.96 3.96
CA PRO A 84 -11.37 49.92 3.03
C PRO A 84 -10.33 50.75 3.78
N THR A 85 -9.08 50.71 3.31
CA THR A 85 -8.01 51.55 3.81
C THR A 85 -8.49 53.00 3.72
N PRO A 86 -8.51 53.76 4.83
CA PRO A 86 -8.89 55.16 4.77
C PRO A 86 -7.92 55.88 3.83
N THR A 87 -8.47 56.57 2.82
CA THR A 87 -7.68 57.47 1.97
C THR A 87 -6.93 58.46 2.86
N PRO A 88 -5.61 58.60 2.74
CA PRO A 88 -4.83 59.47 3.62
C PRO A 88 -5.31 60.93 3.45
N THR A 89 -5.81 61.51 4.54
CA THR A 89 -6.10 62.95 4.60
C THR A 89 -4.76 63.69 4.70
N PRO A 90 -4.45 64.65 3.81
CA PRO A 90 -3.19 65.37 3.84
C PRO A 90 -3.05 66.16 5.15
N VAL A 91 -1.92 65.97 5.85
CA VAL A 91 -1.64 66.66 7.12
C VAL A 91 -1.23 68.11 6.83
N PRO A 92 -1.98 69.12 7.32
CA PRO A 92 -1.69 70.51 7.02
C PRO A 92 -0.35 70.94 7.63
N LYS A 93 0.48 71.61 6.83
CA LYS A 93 1.84 72.10 7.18
C LYS A 93 2.89 71.01 7.43
N CYS A 94 2.64 69.76 7.06
CA CYS A 94 3.70 68.76 7.03
C CYS A 94 4.82 69.18 6.07
N TRP A 95 6.07 68.93 6.45
CA TRP A 95 7.27 69.26 5.65
C TRP A 95 7.51 70.75 5.35
N ASN A 96 6.71 71.64 5.93
CA ASN A 96 6.94 73.08 5.91
C ASN A 96 8.11 73.44 6.83
N THR A 97 8.84 74.50 6.48
CA THR A 97 9.92 75.05 7.31
C THR A 97 9.37 75.65 8.60
N CYS A 98 10.06 75.43 9.72
CA CYS A 98 9.71 75.97 11.04
C CYS A 98 10.93 76.64 11.68
N GLN A 99 10.70 77.59 12.58
CA GLN A 99 11.75 78.20 13.41
C GLN A 99 11.62 77.76 14.87
N THR A 100 10.39 77.53 15.32
CA THR A 100 10.08 77.09 16.68
C THR A 100 8.98 76.03 16.67
N ALA A 101 8.83 75.29 17.77
CA ALA A 101 7.78 74.28 17.91
C ALA A 101 6.34 74.87 17.79
N ALA A 102 6.17 76.18 17.98
CA ALA A 102 4.87 76.86 17.86
C ALA A 102 4.41 77.03 16.41
N ASP A 103 5.31 76.93 15.43
CA ASP A 103 4.98 77.07 14.01
C ASP A 103 4.28 75.82 13.45
N CYS A 104 4.47 74.69 14.13
CA CYS A 104 3.90 73.39 13.80
C CYS A 104 2.55 73.17 14.51
N PRO A 105 1.59 72.48 13.87
CA PRO A 105 0.37 72.04 14.55
C PRO A 105 0.71 71.08 15.70
N ALA A 106 -0.18 70.94 16.68
CA ALA A 106 0.06 70.18 17.91
C ALA A 106 0.46 68.70 17.72
N SER A 107 0.26 68.13 16.51
CA SER A 107 0.63 66.76 16.15
C SER A 107 2.02 66.62 15.51
N LEU A 108 2.75 67.71 15.28
CA LEU A 108 4.06 67.72 14.61
C LEU A 108 5.11 68.41 15.48
N SER A 109 6.37 68.00 15.32
CA SER A 109 7.52 68.62 15.99
C SER A 109 8.46 69.28 14.97
N CYS A 110 9.08 70.39 15.38
CA CYS A 110 10.08 71.08 14.55
C CYS A 110 11.44 70.41 14.74
N GLN A 111 11.93 69.71 13.72
CA GLN A 111 13.20 68.99 13.76
C GLN A 111 14.04 69.26 12.51
N THR A 112 15.36 69.09 12.64
CA THR A 112 16.30 69.28 11.53
C THR A 112 16.35 68.02 10.66
N VAL A 113 15.90 68.14 9.42
CA VAL A 113 15.96 67.07 8.40
C VAL A 113 16.75 67.60 7.22
N SER A 114 17.87 66.96 6.89
CA SER A 114 18.79 67.39 5.83
C SER A 114 19.20 68.87 5.95
N ASP A 115 19.64 69.27 7.15
CA ASP A 115 20.08 70.64 7.50
C ASP A 115 19.00 71.74 7.46
N ILE A 116 17.71 71.38 7.31
CA ILE A 116 16.59 72.33 7.31
C ILE A 116 15.61 71.97 8.44
N MET A 117 15.21 72.94 9.26
CA MET A 117 14.17 72.74 10.29
C MET A 117 12.78 72.65 9.63
N ARG A 118 12.11 71.50 9.81
CA ARG A 118 10.79 71.22 9.23
C ARG A 118 9.83 70.66 10.28
N CYS A 119 8.53 70.89 10.08
CA CYS A 119 7.48 70.25 10.86
C CYS A 119 7.31 68.80 10.38
N ILE A 120 7.73 67.85 11.21
CA ILE A 120 7.66 66.42 10.92
C ILE A 120 7.05 65.65 12.07
N ASN A 121 6.62 64.42 11.79
CA ASN A 121 6.20 63.49 12.83
C ASN A 121 7.44 62.82 13.43
N SER A 122 7.59 62.87 14.76
CA SER A 122 8.75 62.30 15.45
C SER A 122 8.87 60.79 15.30
N GLU A 123 7.75 60.10 15.07
CA GLU A 123 7.70 58.64 14.88
C GLU A 123 8.19 58.24 13.47
N CYS A 124 8.21 59.18 12.51
CA CYS A 124 8.61 58.93 11.12
C CYS A 124 9.18 60.20 10.45
N PRO A 125 10.44 60.57 10.76
CA PRO A 125 11.04 61.83 10.32
C PRO A 125 11.33 61.91 8.82
N THR A 126 11.32 60.77 8.13
CA THR A 126 11.63 60.65 6.70
C THR A 126 10.43 60.79 5.79
N GLU A 127 9.20 60.77 6.32
CA GLU A 127 7.98 60.77 5.52
C GLU A 127 7.54 62.19 5.17
N GLU A 128 7.31 62.46 3.87
CA GLU A 128 6.94 63.78 3.35
C GLU A 128 5.51 64.20 3.67
N ASP A 129 4.65 63.24 3.96
CA ASP A 129 3.24 63.40 4.31
C ASP A 129 2.98 63.32 5.83
N CYS A 130 4.04 63.09 6.62
CA CYS A 130 4.00 62.93 8.08
C CYS A 130 3.10 61.76 8.53
N LEU A 131 2.77 60.85 7.63
CA LEU A 131 1.99 59.65 7.91
C LEU A 131 2.94 58.49 8.15
N CYS A 132 3.01 58.07 9.40
CA CYS A 132 3.87 56.94 9.73
C CYS A 132 3.27 55.65 9.17
N PRO A 133 4.09 54.77 8.59
CA PRO A 133 3.61 53.50 8.11
C PRO A 133 3.01 52.73 9.29
N THR A 134 1.71 52.43 9.20
CA THR A 134 1.08 51.51 10.14
C THR A 134 1.77 50.16 9.98
N PRO A 135 2.26 49.52 11.05
CA PRO A 135 2.82 48.17 10.94
C PRO A 135 1.77 47.29 10.28
N THR A 136 2.13 46.70 9.13
CA THR A 136 1.27 45.70 8.51
C THR A 136 1.16 44.54 9.49
N PRO A 137 -0.05 44.09 9.88
CA PRO A 137 -0.17 42.95 10.77
C PRO A 137 0.54 41.77 10.12
N THR A 138 1.59 41.26 10.78
CA THR A 138 2.26 40.04 10.34
C THR A 138 1.20 38.93 10.30
N PRO A 139 1.06 38.18 9.20
CA PRO A 139 0.11 37.08 9.16
C PRO A 139 0.42 36.13 10.32
N THR A 140 -0.53 35.96 11.23
CA THR A 140 -0.42 34.98 12.31
C THR A 140 -0.25 33.60 11.66
N PRO A 141 0.74 32.79 12.05
CA PRO A 141 0.90 31.46 11.50
C PRO A 141 -0.41 30.69 11.67
N THR A 142 -0.96 30.19 10.56
CA THR A 142 -2.14 29.34 10.58
C THR A 142 -1.77 28.06 11.35
N PRO A 143 -2.56 27.62 12.35
CA PRO A 143 -2.29 26.37 13.03
C PRO A 143 -2.22 25.25 12.00
N THR A 144 -1.10 24.53 11.97
CA THR A 144 -0.96 23.35 11.13
C THR A 144 -1.94 22.30 11.63
N PRO A 145 -2.76 21.66 10.77
CA PRO A 145 -3.65 20.61 11.22
C PRO A 145 -2.83 19.50 11.88
N THR A 146 -3.15 19.20 13.14
CA THR A 146 -2.53 18.10 13.87
C THR A 146 -2.83 16.80 13.11
N PRO A 147 -1.83 15.96 12.81
CA PRO A 147 -2.07 14.68 12.16
C PRO A 147 -3.06 13.86 13.00
N THR A 148 -4.16 13.43 12.38
CA THR A 148 -5.12 12.54 13.02
C THR A 148 -4.41 11.23 13.35
N PRO A 149 -4.55 10.70 14.58
CA PRO A 149 -3.92 9.43 14.94
C PRO A 149 -4.38 8.34 13.98
N THR A 150 -3.42 7.67 13.35
CA THR A 150 -3.69 6.48 12.53
C THR A 150 -4.29 5.41 13.44
N PRO A 151 -5.42 4.79 13.07
CA PRO A 151 -6.02 3.74 13.90
C PRO A 151 -5.00 2.62 14.08
N THR A 152 -4.65 2.33 15.33
CA THR A 152 -3.81 1.18 15.69
C THR A 152 -4.50 -0.09 15.18
N PRO A 153 -3.79 -0.98 14.47
CA PRO A 153 -4.37 -2.24 14.02
C PRO A 153 -4.85 -3.02 15.24
N THR A 154 -6.15 -3.29 15.29
CA THR A 154 -6.74 -4.18 16.31
C THR A 154 -6.03 -5.54 16.24
N PRO A 155 -5.54 -6.08 17.37
CA PRO A 155 -4.96 -7.41 17.40
C PRO A 155 -5.93 -8.40 16.77
N GLY A 156 -5.47 -9.10 15.73
CA GLY A 156 -6.25 -10.14 15.09
C GLY A 156 -6.61 -11.19 16.13
N VAL A 157 -7.91 -11.38 16.36
CA VAL A 157 -8.42 -12.51 17.14
C VAL A 157 -7.98 -13.79 16.43
N THR A 158 -7.09 -14.54 17.07
CA THR A 158 -6.72 -15.88 16.62
C THR A 158 -8.00 -16.71 16.55
N PRO A 159 -8.38 -17.25 15.36
CA PRO A 159 -9.57 -18.06 15.27
C PRO A 159 -9.42 -19.26 16.21
N SER A 160 -10.39 -19.41 17.11
CA SER A 160 -10.55 -20.60 17.94
C SER A 160 -10.56 -21.83 17.03
N PRO A 161 -9.87 -22.93 17.38
CA PRO A 161 -9.85 -24.12 16.54
C PRO A 161 -11.29 -24.58 16.29
N THR A 162 -11.69 -24.53 15.02
CA THR A 162 -12.98 -25.04 14.59
C THR A 162 -13.06 -26.51 14.99
N PRO A 163 -14.10 -26.95 15.74
CA PRO A 163 -14.28 -28.38 16.00
C PRO A 163 -14.33 -29.08 14.66
N GLN A 164 -13.41 -30.03 14.46
CA GLN A 164 -13.35 -30.88 13.29
C GLN A 164 -14.66 -31.67 13.25
N VAL A 165 -15.62 -31.21 12.46
CA VAL A 165 -16.72 -32.06 12.04
C VAL A 165 -16.07 -33.12 11.15
N GLU A 166 -15.94 -34.31 11.72
CA GLU A 166 -15.42 -35.49 11.06
C GLU A 166 -16.37 -35.83 9.90
N VAL A 167 -16.07 -35.27 8.73
CA VAL A 167 -16.75 -35.62 7.49
C VAL A 167 -16.34 -37.06 7.19
N PRO A 168 -17.28 -38.00 7.02
CA PRO A 168 -16.95 -39.36 6.63
C PRO A 168 -16.29 -39.32 5.25
N VAL A 169 -14.96 -39.45 5.23
CA VAL A 169 -14.22 -39.71 4.00
C VAL A 169 -14.63 -41.10 3.54
N THR A 170 -15.44 -41.15 2.49
CA THR A 170 -15.59 -42.37 1.72
C THR A 170 -14.20 -42.76 1.21
N PRO A 171 -13.75 -44.01 1.42
CA PRO A 171 -12.43 -44.42 0.97
C PRO A 171 -12.42 -44.42 -0.56
N GLN A 172 -11.89 -43.35 -1.15
CA GLN A 172 -11.54 -43.29 -2.57
C GLN A 172 -10.24 -44.10 -2.78
N ALA A 173 -10.29 -45.39 -2.45
CA ALA A 173 -9.20 -46.34 -2.57
C ALA A 173 -9.78 -47.69 -3.01
N ALA A 174 -10.34 -47.75 -4.22
CA ALA A 174 -10.79 -49.03 -4.79
C ALA A 174 -10.64 -49.16 -6.31
N THR A 175 -10.34 -48.09 -7.06
CA THR A 175 -10.31 -48.17 -8.53
C THR A 175 -8.94 -48.53 -9.13
N ILE A 176 -7.87 -48.67 -8.31
CA ILE A 176 -6.52 -49.00 -8.83
C ILE A 176 -6.29 -50.53 -8.91
N TRP A 177 -7.05 -51.33 -8.16
CA TRP A 177 -6.96 -52.80 -8.20
C TRP A 177 -7.25 -53.42 -9.59
N PRO A 178 -8.29 -52.99 -10.35
CA PRO A 178 -8.54 -53.56 -11.67
C PRO A 178 -7.50 -53.17 -12.72
N THR A 179 -6.96 -51.94 -12.68
CA THR A 179 -5.94 -51.49 -13.64
C THR A 179 -4.61 -52.19 -13.42
N ILE A 180 -4.22 -52.46 -12.17
CA ILE A 180 -3.01 -53.23 -11.85
C ILE A 180 -3.13 -54.67 -12.37
N LEU A 181 -4.27 -55.35 -12.16
CA LEU A 181 -4.46 -56.73 -12.63
C LEU A 181 -4.43 -56.85 -14.15
N ILE A 182 -4.97 -55.89 -14.88
CA ILE A 182 -4.93 -55.87 -16.35
C ILE A 182 -3.50 -55.70 -16.87
N ILE A 183 -2.71 -54.81 -16.24
CA ILE A 183 -1.32 -54.57 -16.63
C ILE A 183 -0.46 -55.81 -16.35
N PHE A 184 -0.56 -56.41 -15.15
CA PHE A 184 0.20 -57.62 -14.84
C PHE A 184 -0.23 -58.83 -15.68
N GLY A 185 -1.53 -59.00 -15.93
CA GLY A 185 -2.05 -60.08 -16.77
C GLY A 185 -1.64 -59.94 -18.24
N GLY A 186 -1.68 -58.73 -18.79
CA GLY A 186 -1.23 -58.45 -20.15
C GLY A 186 0.28 -58.65 -20.34
N ILE A 187 1.09 -58.23 -19.36
CA ILE A 187 2.55 -58.43 -19.40
C ILE A 187 2.90 -59.92 -19.26
N LEU A 188 2.18 -60.68 -18.44
CA LEU A 188 2.39 -62.13 -18.29
C LEU A 188 1.99 -62.90 -19.56
N LEU A 189 0.90 -62.52 -20.22
CA LEU A 189 0.47 -63.13 -21.49
C LEU A 189 1.42 -62.81 -22.64
N LEU A 190 1.90 -61.56 -22.74
CA LEU A 190 2.94 -61.19 -23.71
C LEU A 190 4.26 -61.91 -23.43
N GLY A 191 4.61 -62.08 -22.16
CA GLY A 191 5.80 -62.83 -21.74
C GLY A 191 5.72 -64.32 -22.10
N LEU A 192 4.60 -64.99 -21.81
CA LEU A 192 4.40 -66.40 -22.15
C LEU A 192 4.28 -66.62 -23.66
N GLY A 193 3.60 -65.71 -24.38
CA GLY A 193 3.51 -65.75 -25.84
C GLY A 193 4.82 -65.46 -26.57
N PHE A 194 5.83 -64.90 -25.89
CA PHE A 194 7.18 -64.71 -26.43
C PHE A 194 8.12 -65.90 -26.11
N VAL A 195 7.72 -66.79 -25.20
CA VAL A 195 8.50 -67.97 -24.77
C VAL A 195 8.06 -69.27 -25.47
N LEU A 196 6.82 -69.32 -25.97
CA LEU A 196 6.32 -70.32 -26.92
C LEU A 196 6.71 -69.96 -28.36
#